data_AF-A0A9X1HGL2-F1
#
_entry.id   AF-A0A9X1HGL2-F1
#
_cell.length_a   1.000
_cell.length_b   1.000
_cell.length_c   1.000
_cell.angle_alpha   90.00
_cell.angle_beta   90.00
_cell.angle_gamma   90.00
#
_symmetry.space_group_name_H-M   'P 1'
#
loop_
_entity.id
_entity.type
_entity.pdbx_description
1 polymer ?
#
loop_
_entity_poly.entity_id
_entity_poly.type
_entity_poly.pdbx_seq_one_letter_code
_entity_poly.pdbx_strand_id
1 'polypeptide(L)'
;MKGFFISGTDTGIGKTLISAMLLMATTGRYWKPVQSGIADGTDTNTVRKLTGLGDVHFEPESYVLKQPLSPHLSARLDNTRVDTGRIITDFED
;
A
#
# COMPACT_ATOMS: atom_id res chain seq x y z
N MET A 1 -17.22 6.30 3.03
CA MET A 1 -16.73 5.93 1.68
C MET A 1 -17.05 4.47 1.40
N LYS A 2 -17.28 4.07 0.14
CA LYS A 2 -17.35 2.65 -0.26
C LYS A 2 -16.00 2.26 -0.88
N GLY A 3 -15.44 1.13 -0.49
CA GLY A 3 -14.12 0.69 -0.97
C GLY A 3 -13.93 -0.82 -0.84
N PHE A 4 -12.83 -1.31 -1.41
CA PHE A 4 -12.41 -2.70 -1.33
C PHE A 4 -11.18 -2.81 -0.42
N PHE A 5 -11.20 -3.75 0.51
CA PHE A 5 -10.03 -4.11 1.31
C PHE A 5 -9.48 -5.45 0.82
N ILE A 6 -8.24 -5.45 0.35
CA ILE A 6 -7.59 -6.64 -0.20
C ILE A 6 -6.70 -7.26 0.86
N SER A 7 -7.06 -8.46 1.31
CA SER A 7 -6.30 -9.27 2.26
C SER A 7 -5.87 -10.59 1.63
N GLY A 8 -4.87 -11.24 2.21
CA GLY A 8 -4.36 -12.52 1.74
C GLY A 8 -3.19 -13.00 2.59
N THR A 9 -3.11 -14.31 2.77
CA THR A 9 -2.25 -15.01 3.74
C THR A 9 -0.77 -14.86 3.44
N ASP A 10 -0.39 -14.91 2.15
CA ASP A 10 1.01 -15.00 1.75
C ASP A 10 1.49 -13.77 0.98
N THR A 11 2.78 -13.47 1.10
CA THR A 11 3.46 -12.53 0.22
C THR A 11 3.56 -13.13 -1.18
N GLY A 12 3.34 -12.31 -2.22
CA GLY A 12 3.42 -12.78 -3.62
C GLY A 12 2.19 -13.53 -4.14
N ILE A 13 1.16 -13.77 -3.33
CA ILE A 13 -0.05 -14.51 -3.74
C ILE A 13 -0.95 -13.76 -4.77
N GLY A 14 -0.56 -12.55 -5.19
CA GLY A 14 -1.27 -11.78 -6.21
C GLY A 14 -2.13 -10.62 -5.71
N LYS A 15 -2.05 -10.23 -4.42
CA LYS A 15 -2.80 -9.09 -3.87
C LYS A 15 -2.61 -7.79 -4.67
N THR A 16 -1.36 -7.47 -5.02
CA THR A 16 -1.01 -6.25 -5.76
C THR A 16 -1.58 -6.28 -7.18
N LEU A 17 -1.56 -7.44 -7.84
CA LEU A 17 -2.15 -7.64 -9.17
C LEU A 17 -3.67 -7.44 -9.14
N ILE A 18 -4.37 -8.07 -8.20
CA ILE A 18 -5.83 -7.91 -8.04
C ILE A 18 -6.19 -6.46 -7.71
N SER A 19 -5.38 -5.78 -6.90
CA SER A 19 -5.58 -4.35 -6.61
C SER A 19 -5.48 -3.50 -7.88
N ALA A 20 -4.52 -3.78 -8.76
CA ALA A 20 -4.41 -3.11 -10.05
C ALA A 20 -5.62 -3.37 -10.97
N MET A 21 -6.08 -4.63 -11.04
CA MET A 21 -7.28 -4.98 -11.82
C MET A 21 -8.53 -4.27 -11.32
N LEU A 22 -8.74 -4.22 -10.00
CA LEU A 22 -9.87 -3.52 -9.38
C LEU A 22 -9.77 -2.01 -9.60
N LEU A 23 -8.58 -1.44 -9.49
CA LEU A 23 -8.36 -0.02 -9.75
C LEU A 23 -8.75 0.34 -11.20
N MET A 24 -8.33 -0.47 -12.18
CA MET A 24 -8.71 -0.28 -13.59
C MET A 24 -10.22 -0.45 -13.83
N ALA A 25 -10.84 -1.41 -13.17
CA ALA A 25 -12.28 -1.68 -13.34
C ALA A 25 -13.18 -0.61 -12.70
N THR A 26 -12.70 0.07 -11.67
CA THR A 26 -13.51 1.01 -10.86
C THR A 26 -13.11 2.46 -11.00
N THR A 27 -11.94 2.75 -11.60
CA THR A 27 -11.34 4.09 -11.69
C THR A 27 -11.18 4.80 -10.34
N GLY A 28 -11.06 4.02 -9.26
CA GLY A 28 -10.94 4.52 -7.88
C GLY A 28 -9.56 5.09 -7.53
N ARG A 29 -9.25 5.13 -6.24
CA ARG A 29 -7.91 5.46 -5.70
C ARG A 29 -7.33 4.22 -5.01
N TYR A 30 -6.03 4.02 -5.16
CA TYR A 30 -5.27 2.95 -4.52
C TYR A 30 -4.47 3.50 -3.36
N TRP A 31 -4.51 2.79 -2.24
CA TRP A 31 -3.73 3.16 -1.07
C TRP A 31 -3.20 1.92 -0.36
N LYS A 32 -1.93 2.01 0.03
CA LYS A 32 -1.30 1.08 0.95
C LYS A 32 -0.69 1.88 2.10
N PRO A 33 -1.36 2.00 3.25
CA PRO A 33 -0.93 2.91 4.32
C PRO A 33 0.45 2.58 4.88
N VAL A 34 0.80 1.29 4.93
CA VAL A 34 2.08 0.84 5.47
C VAL A 34 2.76 -0.05 4.43
N GLN A 35 3.76 0.50 3.75
CA GLN A 35 4.66 -0.24 2.89
C GLN A 35 5.81 -0.81 3.73
N SER A 36 6.05 -2.11 3.62
CA SER A 36 7.19 -2.80 4.23
C SER A 36 8.00 -3.52 3.17
N GLY A 37 9.30 -3.25 3.12
CA GLY A 37 10.19 -3.73 2.06
C GLY A 37 10.16 -2.80 0.86
N ILE A 38 11.32 -2.22 0.51
CA ILE A 38 11.44 -1.27 -0.60
C ILE A 38 12.56 -1.59 -1.59
N ALA A 39 13.32 -2.67 -1.36
CA ALA A 39 14.44 -3.05 -2.21
C ALA A 39 14.03 -3.22 -3.68
N ASP A 40 12.82 -3.75 -3.91
CA ASP A 40 12.25 -3.99 -5.24
C ASP A 40 11.20 -2.92 -5.66
N GLY A 41 11.15 -1.80 -4.94
CA GLY A 41 10.13 -0.75 -5.06
C GLY A 41 8.92 -0.98 -4.16
N THR A 42 7.88 -0.14 -4.29
CA THR A 42 6.65 -0.25 -3.50
C THR A 42 5.52 -0.95 -4.27
N ASP A 43 4.51 -1.45 -3.54
CA ASP A 43 3.31 -1.97 -4.19
C ASP A 43 2.61 -0.87 -5.01
N THR A 44 2.58 0.37 -4.52
CA THR A 44 2.08 1.54 -5.25
C THR A 44 2.80 1.72 -6.58
N ASN A 45 4.14 1.60 -6.61
CA ASN A 45 4.89 1.65 -7.86
C ASN A 45 4.51 0.50 -8.81
N THR A 46 4.28 -0.70 -8.27
CA THR A 46 3.88 -1.86 -9.07
C THR A 46 2.49 -1.67 -9.67
N VAL A 47 1.50 -1.27 -8.86
CA VAL A 47 0.14 -0.97 -9.34
C VAL A 47 0.17 0.13 -10.40
N ARG A 48 0.95 1.19 -10.17
CA ARG A 48 1.13 2.27 -11.15
C ARG A 48 1.70 1.76 -12.48
N LYS A 49 2.75 0.93 -12.45
CA LYS A 49 3.33 0.33 -13.66
C LYS A 49 2.32 -0.57 -14.40
N LEU A 50 1.55 -1.37 -13.66
CA LEU A 50 0.57 -2.29 -14.25
C LEU A 50 -0.63 -1.58 -14.87
N THR A 51 -1.06 -0.46 -14.28
CA THR A 51 -2.27 0.26 -14.71
C THR A 51 -1.98 1.39 -15.70
N GLY A 52 -0.79 1.99 -15.67
CA GLY A 52 -0.45 3.17 -16.46
C GLY A 52 -1.22 4.43 -16.08
N LEU A 53 -1.90 4.43 -14.92
CA LEU A 53 -2.70 5.56 -14.44
C LEU A 53 -1.84 6.69 -13.86
N GLY A 54 -2.38 7.91 -13.90
CA GLY A 54 -1.75 9.11 -13.34
C GLY A 54 -1.84 9.22 -11.82
N ASP A 55 -1.13 10.20 -11.24
CA ASP A 55 -0.98 10.40 -9.79
C ASP A 55 -2.30 10.53 -9.02
N VAL A 56 -3.35 11.05 -9.64
CA VAL A 56 -4.67 11.24 -9.01
C VAL A 56 -5.27 9.94 -8.44
N HIS A 57 -4.85 8.78 -8.96
CA HIS A 57 -5.31 7.45 -8.55
C HIS A 57 -4.48 6.82 -7.42
N PHE A 58 -3.41 7.46 -6.95
CA PHE A 58 -2.49 6.88 -5.97
C PHE A 58 -2.35 7.78 -4.75
N GLU A 59 -2.73 7.25 -3.60
CA GLU A 59 -2.50 7.92 -2.32
C GLU A 59 -1.09 7.62 -1.81
N PRO A 60 -0.42 8.59 -1.18
CA PRO A 60 0.88 8.38 -0.56
C PRO A 60 0.77 7.41 0.62
N GLU A 61 1.83 6.61 0.83
CA GLU A 61 1.90 5.75 2.00
C GLU A 61 2.14 6.60 3.28
N SER A 62 1.40 6.31 4.36
CA SER A 62 1.66 6.91 5.67
C SER A 62 3.04 6.51 6.20
N TYR A 63 3.43 5.25 5.96
CA TYR A 63 4.69 4.69 6.43
C TYR A 63 5.36 3.88 5.32
N VAL A 64 6.64 4.17 5.08
CA VAL A 64 7.51 3.41 4.18
C VAL A 64 8.66 2.83 5.00
N LEU A 65 8.65 1.52 5.16
CA LEU A 65 9.58 0.76 6.00
C LEU A 65 10.51 -0.09 5.13
N LYS A 66 11.77 -0.21 5.54
CA LYS A 66 12.86 -0.73 4.70
C LYS A 66 12.86 -2.25 4.59
N GLN A 67 12.57 -2.95 5.68
CA GLN A 67 12.73 -4.41 5.76
C GLN A 67 11.54 -5.13 5.13
N PRO A 68 11.75 -6.18 4.32
CA PRO A 68 10.68 -6.99 3.71
C PRO A 68 10.09 -7.97 4.74
N LEU A 69 9.65 -7.45 5.88
CA LEU A 69 9.10 -8.18 7.02
C LEU A 69 7.70 -7.66 7.33
N SER A 70 7.02 -8.26 8.31
CA SER A 70 5.74 -7.73 8.77
C SER A 70 5.90 -6.26 9.21
N PRO A 71 4.87 -5.40 9.01
CA PRO A 71 4.95 -3.98 9.34
C PRO A 71 5.46 -3.69 10.76
N HIS A 72 4.98 -4.46 11.75
CA HIS A 72 5.39 -4.32 13.14
C HIS A 72 6.87 -4.62 13.35
N LEU A 73 7.40 -5.66 12.70
CA LEU A 73 8.80 -6.04 12.83
C LEU A 73 9.72 -5.08 12.05
N SER A 74 9.33 -4.70 10.83
CA SER A 74 10.10 -3.71 10.06
C SER A 74 10.14 -2.37 10.77
N ALA A 75 9.02 -1.89 11.32
CA ALA A 75 8.94 -0.63 12.04
C ALA A 75 9.88 -0.64 13.26
N ARG A 76 9.89 -1.73 14.03
CA ARG A 76 10.84 -1.90 15.14
C ARG A 76 12.30 -1.82 14.70
N LEU A 77 12.67 -2.50 13.62
CA LEU A 77 14.05 -2.48 13.10
C LEU A 77 14.45 -1.10 12.56
N ASP A 78 13.48 -0.38 12.00
CA ASP A 78 13.65 0.98 11.49
C ASP A 78 13.49 2.06 12.59
N ASN A 79 13.41 1.66 13.87
CA ASN A 79 13.17 2.56 15.02
C ASN A 79 11.95 3.50 14.81
N THR A 80 10.93 3.00 14.11
CA THR A 80 9.70 3.71 13.78
C THR A 80 8.53 3.09 14.53
N ARG A 81 7.59 3.93 14.98
CA ARG A 81 6.31 3.48 15.54
C ARG A 81 5.20 3.75 14.52
N VAL A 82 4.50 2.69 14.12
CA VAL A 82 3.26 2.82 13.35
C VAL A 82 2.15 3.25 14.29
N ASP A 83 1.51 4.37 13.97
CA ASP A 83 0.39 4.92 14.72
C ASP A 83 -0.87 4.84 13.85
N THR A 84 -1.89 4.15 14.37
CA THR A 84 -3.19 4.02 13.70
C THR A 84 -3.92 5.36 13.61
N GLY A 85 -3.67 6.29 14.54
CA GLY A 85 -4.26 7.64 14.48
C GLY A 85 -3.84 8.38 13.23
N ARG A 86 -2.53 8.35 12.91
CA ARG A 86 -2.00 8.92 11.67
C ARG A 86 -2.59 8.24 10.42
N ILE A 87 -2.69 6.91 10.42
CA ILE A 87 -3.30 6.18 9.29
C ILE A 87 -4.74 6.65 9.08
N ILE A 88 -5.52 6.84 10.14
CA ILE A 88 -6.91 7.31 10.03
C ILE A 88 -6.93 8.74 9.47
N THR A 89 -6.09 9.64 9.99
CA THR A 89 -6.00 11.02 9.48
C THR A 89 -5.63 11.05 7.99
N ASP A 90 -4.57 10.34 7.60
CA ASP A 90 -4.12 10.28 6.20
C ASP A 90 -5.17 9.64 5.25
N PHE A 91 -6.14 8.87 5.77
CA PHE A 91 -7.23 8.28 4.98
C PHE A 91 -8.42 9.24 4.80
N GLU A 92 -8.61 10.15 5.75
CA GLU A 92 -9.73 11.09 5.76
C GLU A 92 -9.42 12.40 5.01
N ASP A 93 -8.14 12.70 4.81
CA ASP A 93 -7.62 13.81 3.99
C ASP A 93 -7.87 13.59 2.47
#